data_AF-A0AAD5WG45-F1
#
_entry.id   AF-A0AAD5WG45-F1
#
_cell.length_a   1.000
_cell.length_b   1.000
_cell.length_c   1.000
_cell.angle_alpha   90.00
_cell.angle_beta   90.00
_cell.angle_gamma   90.00
#
_symmetry.space_group_name_H-M   'P 1'
#
loop_
_entity.id
_entity.type
_entity.pdbx_description
1 polymer ?
#
loop_
_entity_poly.entity_id
_entity_poly.type
_entity_poly.pdbx_seq_one_letter_code
_entity_poly.pdbx_strand_id
1 'polypeptide(L)'
;MSPYWTVILFLINDLRSTQENQYHRNAGIYFRINQKAVDYITELASDAMPQILNNMKLPNVSLPLATISNIHIDRVERPEIETKFVRDKGVRANVSLPFLKTSAFCTVDYFIPLDGNFVVELHNFTVDLELHITRNVSSGTNIIEVPHCVTTHSNVSVLLDKDSLLMMVHGVLHSTVTDTVKTKICEVILDAVKFVDAQELQSMDIVTSTIATAPADSVFNPTEFGASLCGERLVADSLDSPYRRKSGHKAAELVERVRVPTTTLASTVDSARNNTGSGIWTVNLDVVFPAKFSDEDVVFGVDGGILFNGAPAINVGYPTDLNVSVLHDKMIGILLTDIVPNTFFSHIFAKGMGAVHKRFEIQHLPKTIGKIAHMMCSKCFLDISANITEQPRVEINAKHGVRAEVAGNVLVQFKGRDDFYNLIHASTKLYVTLKPTVRHSRLYGDVSLTNVDVKIFDLGVGGLLSKPIENLVSFVVPQVLWPQVKKRIRFAINKRGIELPALCGVTFDHASLSYIDHAAVVNT
;
A
#
# COMPACT_ATOMS: atom_id res chain seq x y z
N MET A 1 -29.35 -58.40 -3.06
CA MET A 1 -29.04 -56.97 -2.90
C MET A 1 -27.53 -56.82 -3.02
N SER A 2 -27.08 -56.05 -4.00
CA SER A 2 -25.75 -56.13 -4.63
C SER A 2 -24.68 -55.34 -3.86
N PRO A 3 -23.44 -55.86 -3.70
CA PRO A 3 -22.34 -55.21 -2.96
C PRO A 3 -21.78 -53.95 -3.64
N TYR A 4 -22.32 -53.57 -4.80
CA TYR A 4 -21.93 -52.36 -5.54
C TYR A 4 -22.40 -51.06 -4.88
N TRP A 5 -23.42 -51.10 -4.01
CA TRP A 5 -23.91 -49.90 -3.32
C TRP A 5 -23.02 -49.45 -2.16
N THR A 6 -22.32 -50.38 -1.49
CA THR A 6 -21.46 -50.06 -0.35
C THR A 6 -20.15 -49.39 -0.77
N VAL A 7 -19.63 -49.74 -1.97
CA VAL A 7 -18.42 -49.13 -2.52
C VAL A 7 -18.69 -47.70 -3.04
N ILE A 8 -19.89 -47.46 -3.58
CA ILE A 8 -20.30 -46.12 -4.02
C ILE A 8 -20.56 -45.21 -2.80
N LEU A 9 -21.10 -45.72 -1.69
CA LEU A 9 -21.25 -44.95 -0.45
C LEU A 9 -19.91 -44.64 0.24
N PHE A 10 -18.93 -45.54 0.16
CA PHE A 10 -17.56 -45.25 0.62
C PHE A 10 -16.85 -44.24 -0.27
N LEU A 11 -16.99 -44.32 -1.60
CA LEU A 11 -16.42 -43.34 -2.52
C LEU A 11 -17.12 -41.97 -2.42
N ILE A 12 -18.43 -41.93 -2.15
CA ILE A 12 -19.15 -40.66 -1.92
C ILE A 12 -18.76 -40.05 -0.56
N ASN A 13 -18.46 -40.85 0.47
CA ASN A 13 -17.95 -40.32 1.74
C ASN A 13 -16.47 -39.89 1.67
N ASP A 14 -15.63 -40.57 0.90
CA ASP A 14 -14.25 -40.14 0.63
C ASP A 14 -14.20 -38.90 -0.28
N LEU A 15 -15.14 -38.76 -1.22
CA LEU A 15 -15.30 -37.53 -2.03
C LEU A 15 -16.07 -36.41 -1.30
N ARG A 16 -16.58 -36.65 -0.07
CA ARG A 16 -17.16 -35.62 0.80
C ARG A 16 -16.23 -35.15 1.91
N SER A 17 -15.07 -35.78 2.12
CA SER A 17 -14.07 -35.30 3.09
C SER A 17 -13.00 -34.38 2.48
N THR A 18 -13.18 -33.99 1.22
CA THR A 18 -12.41 -32.90 0.56
C THR A 18 -13.35 -31.77 0.13
N GLN A 19 -14.35 -31.44 0.94
CA GLN A 19 -14.63 -30.02 1.11
C GLN A 19 -13.46 -29.48 1.93
N GLU A 20 -12.46 -28.97 1.21
CA GLU A 20 -11.50 -28.03 1.77
C GLU A 20 -12.30 -27.04 2.61
N ASN A 21 -12.14 -27.13 3.93
CA ASN A 21 -12.03 -25.95 4.75
C ASN A 21 -10.97 -25.09 4.07
N GLN A 22 -11.39 -24.21 3.14
CA GLN A 22 -10.55 -23.13 2.65
C GLN A 22 -10.26 -22.27 3.87
N TYR A 23 -9.20 -22.63 4.58
CA TYR A 23 -8.60 -21.83 5.62
C TYR A 23 -8.45 -20.43 5.03
N HIS A 24 -9.23 -19.48 5.55
CA HIS A 24 -8.96 -18.07 5.31
C HIS A 24 -7.49 -17.86 5.68
N ARG A 25 -6.65 -17.64 4.67
CA ARG A 25 -5.23 -17.39 4.89
C ARG A 25 -5.14 -16.08 5.65
N ASN A 26 -4.55 -16.11 6.83
CA ASN A 26 -4.39 -14.91 7.63
C ASN A 26 -3.55 -13.89 6.82
N ALA A 27 -4.00 -12.64 6.82
CA ALA A 27 -3.33 -11.55 6.13
C ALA A 27 -2.12 -11.07 6.93
N GLY A 28 -1.12 -10.52 6.25
CA GLY A 28 0.01 -9.87 6.92
C GLY A 28 -0.33 -8.45 7.37
N ILE A 29 -1.22 -7.77 6.64
CA ILE A 29 -1.72 -6.43 6.95
C ILE A 29 -3.24 -6.45 6.86
N TYR A 30 -3.92 -5.97 7.90
CA TYR A 30 -5.37 -5.76 7.89
C TYR A 30 -5.69 -4.27 7.95
N PHE A 31 -6.78 -3.91 7.29
CA PHE A 31 -7.37 -2.59 7.29
C PHE A 31 -8.79 -2.68 7.84
N ARG A 32 -9.15 -1.72 8.70
CA ARG A 32 -10.51 -1.48 9.14
C ARG A 32 -10.91 -0.06 8.79
N ILE A 33 -12.12 0.06 8.27
CA ILE A 33 -12.80 1.34 8.05
C ILE A 33 -14.10 1.28 8.84
N ASN A 34 -14.29 2.21 9.79
CA ASN A 34 -15.49 2.25 10.61
C ASN A 34 -16.52 3.26 10.06
N GLN A 35 -17.68 3.33 10.70
CA GLN A 35 -18.77 4.22 10.26
C GLN A 35 -18.34 5.70 10.23
N LYS A 36 -17.53 6.17 11.19
CA LYS A 36 -17.03 7.56 11.21
C LYS A 36 -16.20 7.90 9.98
N ALA A 37 -15.41 6.95 9.49
CA ALA A 37 -14.62 7.13 8.27
C ALA A 37 -15.51 7.22 7.03
N VAL A 38 -16.52 6.35 6.94
CA VAL A 38 -17.47 6.39 5.82
C VAL A 38 -18.29 7.67 5.85
N ASP A 39 -18.78 8.09 7.02
CA ASP A 39 -19.50 9.36 7.19
C ASP A 39 -18.65 10.54 6.69
N TYR A 40 -17.38 10.60 7.07
CA TYR A 40 -16.44 11.62 6.60
C TYR A 40 -16.23 11.58 5.09
N ILE A 41 -16.04 10.39 4.49
CA ILE A 41 -15.92 10.24 3.03
C ILE A 41 -17.20 10.70 2.33
N THR A 42 -18.37 10.40 2.89
CA THR A 42 -19.66 10.77 2.31
C THR A 42 -19.94 12.27 2.42
N GLU A 43 -19.45 12.93 3.47
CA GLU A 43 -19.50 14.38 3.61
C GLU A 43 -18.64 15.06 2.55
N LEU A 44 -17.40 14.59 2.35
CA LEU A 44 -16.52 15.06 1.28
C LEU A 44 -17.13 14.83 -0.11
N ALA A 45 -17.73 13.65 -0.34
CA ALA A 45 -18.43 13.35 -1.59
C ALA A 45 -19.61 14.30 -1.81
N SER A 46 -20.36 14.64 -0.76
CA SER A 46 -21.47 15.59 -0.81
C SER A 46 -21.01 16.99 -1.21
N ASP A 47 -19.86 17.43 -0.68
CA ASP A 47 -19.27 18.74 -1.02
C ASP A 47 -18.73 18.80 -2.46
N ALA A 48 -18.15 17.69 -2.94
CA ALA A 48 -17.55 17.61 -4.26
C ALA A 48 -18.57 17.36 -5.38
N MET A 49 -19.68 16.67 -5.10
CA MET A 49 -20.64 16.21 -6.11
C MET A 49 -21.19 17.34 -7.01
N PRO A 50 -21.55 18.54 -6.50
CA PRO A 50 -21.99 19.63 -7.36
C PRO A 50 -20.94 20.05 -8.40
N GLN A 51 -19.66 20.10 -8.01
CA GLN A 51 -18.57 20.48 -8.92
C GLN A 51 -18.30 19.40 -9.97
N ILE A 52 -18.41 18.12 -9.58
CA ILE A 52 -18.25 16.99 -10.50
C ILE A 52 -19.39 16.97 -11.52
N LEU A 53 -20.63 17.12 -11.06
CA LEU A 53 -21.82 17.07 -11.91
C LEU A 53 -21.91 18.27 -12.87
N ASN A 54 -21.58 19.49 -12.42
CA ASN A 54 -21.59 20.67 -13.30
C ASN A 54 -20.61 20.56 -14.47
N ASN A 55 -19.52 19.79 -14.32
CA ASN A 55 -18.51 19.57 -15.36
C ASN A 55 -18.77 18.31 -16.21
N MET A 56 -19.80 17.53 -15.88
CA MET A 56 -20.10 16.27 -16.55
C MET A 56 -20.74 16.51 -17.91
N LYS A 57 -20.24 15.81 -18.94
CA LYS A 57 -20.90 15.73 -20.26
C LYS A 57 -21.78 14.50 -20.30
N LEU A 58 -23.09 14.71 -20.30
CA LEU A 58 -24.07 13.64 -20.38
C LEU A 58 -24.28 13.20 -21.84
N PRO A 59 -24.46 11.89 -22.10
CA PRO A 59 -24.69 11.39 -23.45
C PRO A 59 -26.09 11.79 -23.96
N ASN A 60 -26.23 11.87 -25.29
CA ASN A 60 -27.54 12.09 -25.93
C ASN A 60 -28.45 10.88 -25.67
N VAL A 61 -29.74 11.14 -25.46
CA VAL A 61 -30.76 10.12 -25.22
C VAL A 61 -31.68 10.04 -26.43
N SER A 62 -31.67 8.90 -27.11
CA SER A 62 -32.58 8.62 -28.23
C SER A 62 -33.81 7.86 -27.74
N LEU A 63 -34.98 8.46 -27.94
CA LEU A 63 -36.29 7.90 -27.65
C LEU A 63 -37.01 7.59 -28.99
N PRO A 64 -38.03 6.71 -29.00
CA PRO A 64 -38.70 6.28 -30.24
C PRO A 64 -39.29 7.40 -31.12
N LEU A 65 -39.60 8.56 -30.54
CA LEU A 65 -40.20 9.71 -31.22
C LEU A 65 -39.43 11.03 -30.96
N ALA A 66 -38.33 10.99 -30.20
CA ALA A 66 -37.63 12.19 -29.79
C ALA A 66 -36.14 11.91 -29.55
N THR A 67 -35.29 12.88 -29.85
CA THR A 67 -33.87 12.85 -29.48
C THR A 67 -33.60 14.01 -28.54
N ILE A 68 -33.06 13.69 -27.36
CA ILE A 68 -32.60 14.67 -26.38
C ILE A 68 -31.08 14.78 -26.52
N SER A 69 -30.60 15.98 -26.75
CA SER A 69 -29.19 16.29 -26.98
C SER A 69 -28.75 17.51 -26.17
N ASN A 70 -27.43 17.71 -26.08
CA ASN A 70 -26.83 18.85 -25.37
C ASN A 70 -27.32 18.97 -23.92
N ILE A 71 -27.46 17.83 -23.22
CA ILE A 71 -27.87 17.81 -21.82
C ILE A 71 -26.76 18.45 -20.98
N HIS A 72 -27.09 19.52 -20.28
CA HIS A 72 -26.19 20.26 -19.41
C HIS A 72 -26.79 20.38 -18.01
N ILE A 73 -25.95 20.19 -17.00
CA ILE A 73 -26.34 20.38 -15.60
C ILE A 73 -26.07 21.84 -15.24
N ASP A 74 -27.13 22.63 -15.11
CA ASP A 74 -27.04 24.08 -14.88
C ASP A 74 -26.75 24.40 -13.41
N ARG A 75 -27.36 23.63 -12.50
CA ARG A 75 -27.23 23.82 -11.06
C ARG A 75 -27.54 22.53 -10.30
N VAL A 76 -26.66 22.20 -9.36
CA VAL A 76 -26.87 21.13 -8.37
C VAL A 76 -26.73 21.74 -6.98
N GLU A 77 -27.71 21.48 -6.11
CA GLU A 77 -27.54 21.77 -4.69
C GLU A 77 -26.80 20.64 -3.99
N ARG A 78 -26.13 20.97 -2.88
CA ARG A 78 -25.38 19.99 -2.09
C ARG A 78 -26.30 18.83 -1.68
N PRO A 79 -26.02 17.59 -2.10
CA PRO A 79 -26.77 16.43 -1.65
C PRO A 79 -26.45 16.14 -0.18
N GLU A 80 -27.37 15.47 0.49
CA GLU A 80 -27.17 14.84 1.78
C GLU A 80 -27.03 13.34 1.55
N ILE A 81 -25.88 12.77 1.91
CA ILE A 81 -25.57 11.36 1.72
C ILE A 81 -25.44 10.72 3.10
N GLU A 82 -26.36 9.81 3.41
CA GLU A 82 -26.27 8.96 4.59
C GLU A 82 -25.84 7.55 4.18
N THR A 83 -24.89 6.96 4.88
CA THR A 83 -24.46 5.58 4.62
C THR A 83 -24.48 4.76 5.87
N LYS A 84 -24.75 3.46 5.74
CA LYS A 84 -24.70 2.49 6.83
C LYS A 84 -24.14 1.18 6.33
N PHE A 85 -23.34 0.53 7.17
CA PHE A 85 -22.96 -0.85 6.89
C PHE A 85 -24.14 -1.80 7.04
N VAL A 86 -24.13 -2.83 6.21
CA VAL A 86 -25.07 -3.94 6.26
C VAL A 86 -24.25 -5.20 6.50
N ARG A 87 -24.41 -5.81 7.68
CA ARG A 87 -23.69 -7.01 8.09
C ARG A 87 -23.72 -8.09 6.99
N ASP A 88 -22.55 -8.65 6.75
CA ASP A 88 -22.26 -9.73 5.79
C ASP A 88 -22.62 -9.42 4.32
N LYS A 89 -22.94 -8.17 4.00
CA LYS A 89 -23.42 -7.77 2.67
C LYS A 89 -22.62 -6.63 2.07
N GLY A 90 -22.51 -5.49 2.74
CA GLY A 90 -21.89 -4.31 2.16
C GLY A 90 -22.37 -3.01 2.78
N VAL A 91 -22.80 -2.07 1.93
CA VAL A 91 -23.14 -0.70 2.33
C VAL A 91 -24.50 -0.31 1.76
N ARG A 92 -25.35 0.28 2.58
CA ARG A 92 -26.58 0.96 2.15
C ARG A 92 -26.33 2.46 2.15
N ALA A 93 -26.72 3.15 1.09
CA ALA A 93 -26.65 4.59 0.98
C ALA A 93 -28.03 5.18 0.70
N ASN A 94 -28.35 6.27 1.38
CA ASN A 94 -29.47 7.13 1.08
C ASN A 94 -28.91 8.47 0.61
N VAL A 95 -29.18 8.81 -0.65
CA VAL A 95 -28.74 10.06 -1.26
C VAL A 95 -29.97 10.94 -1.44
N SER A 96 -30.03 12.06 -0.72
CA SER A 96 -31.06 13.07 -0.85
C SER A 96 -30.51 14.29 -1.59
N LEU A 97 -31.09 14.60 -2.74
CA LEU A 97 -30.74 15.71 -3.58
C LEU A 97 -31.87 16.76 -3.52
N PRO A 98 -31.66 17.91 -2.85
CA PRO A 98 -32.70 18.91 -2.67
C PRO A 98 -33.17 19.52 -3.99
N PHE A 99 -32.22 19.82 -4.88
CA PHE A 99 -32.49 20.48 -6.15
C PHE A 99 -31.45 20.13 -7.21
N LEU A 100 -31.92 19.79 -8.41
CA LEU A 100 -31.13 19.65 -9.62
C LEU A 100 -31.84 20.36 -10.78
N LYS A 101 -31.10 21.18 -11.52
CA LYS A 101 -31.58 21.84 -12.73
C LYS A 101 -30.71 21.44 -13.90
N THR A 102 -31.34 20.96 -14.96
CA THR A 102 -30.67 20.57 -16.20
C THR A 102 -31.35 21.20 -17.40
N SER A 103 -30.57 21.72 -18.33
CA SER A 103 -31.05 22.21 -19.63
C SER A 103 -30.71 21.20 -20.72
N ALA A 104 -31.57 21.06 -21.71
CA ALA A 104 -31.34 20.17 -22.86
C ALA A 104 -32.09 20.66 -24.10
N PHE A 105 -31.69 20.15 -25.26
CA PHE A 105 -32.33 20.39 -26.55
C PHE A 105 -33.08 19.13 -27.00
N CYS A 106 -34.37 19.25 -27.32
CA CYS A 106 -35.19 18.16 -27.79
C CYS A 106 -35.54 18.36 -29.27
N THR A 107 -35.44 17.30 -30.06
CA THR A 107 -35.99 17.21 -31.43
C THR A 107 -36.98 16.05 -31.49
N VAL A 108 -38.23 16.32 -31.85
CA VAL A 108 -39.30 15.34 -32.01
C VAL A 108 -39.53 15.08 -33.48
N ASP A 109 -39.32 13.83 -33.89
CA ASP A 109 -39.44 13.40 -35.28
C ASP A 109 -40.91 13.04 -35.57
N TYR A 110 -41.66 14.02 -36.05
CA TYR A 110 -43.04 13.87 -36.54
C TYR A 110 -43.15 14.33 -38.00
N PHE A 111 -44.35 14.28 -38.59
CA PHE A 111 -44.58 14.76 -39.96
C PHE A 111 -44.14 16.23 -40.17
N ILE A 112 -44.13 17.02 -39.10
CA ILE A 112 -43.45 18.32 -39.00
C ILE A 112 -42.50 18.19 -37.79
N PRO A 113 -41.18 18.38 -37.97
CA PRO A 113 -40.23 18.27 -36.87
C PRO A 113 -40.48 19.41 -35.86
N LEU A 114 -40.51 19.06 -34.57
CA LEU A 114 -40.61 20.02 -33.48
C LEU A 114 -39.27 20.05 -32.75
N ASP A 115 -38.69 21.22 -32.57
CA ASP A 115 -37.42 21.39 -31.88
C ASP A 115 -37.48 22.52 -30.87
N GLY A 116 -36.62 22.43 -29.85
CA GLY A 116 -36.54 23.48 -28.83
C GLY A 116 -35.75 23.09 -27.60
N ASN A 117 -35.42 24.12 -26.82
CA ASN A 117 -34.81 23.95 -25.51
C ASN A 117 -35.90 23.65 -24.47
N PHE A 118 -35.54 22.83 -23.50
CA PHE A 118 -36.34 22.61 -22.31
C PHE A 118 -35.42 22.53 -21.09
N VAL A 119 -35.99 22.85 -19.94
CA VAL A 119 -35.32 22.78 -18.64
C VAL A 119 -36.07 21.78 -17.79
N VAL A 120 -35.34 20.90 -17.12
CA VAL A 120 -35.87 19.96 -16.13
C VAL A 120 -35.39 20.41 -14.76
N GLU A 121 -36.33 20.55 -13.82
CA GLU A 121 -36.00 20.78 -12.42
C GLU A 121 -36.50 19.58 -11.59
N LEU A 122 -35.59 19.00 -10.81
CA LEU A 122 -35.88 17.92 -9.87
C LEU A 122 -35.85 18.47 -8.46
N HIS A 123 -36.90 18.21 -7.70
CA HIS A 123 -37.01 18.63 -6.30
C HIS A 123 -37.14 17.45 -5.35
N ASN A 124 -36.39 17.52 -4.25
CA ASN A 124 -36.32 16.51 -3.18
C ASN A 124 -36.25 15.10 -3.77
N PHE A 125 -35.25 14.88 -4.61
CA PHE A 125 -35.01 13.59 -5.23
C PHE A 125 -34.22 12.74 -4.25
N THR A 126 -34.67 11.53 -3.94
CA THR A 126 -33.96 10.62 -3.06
C THR A 126 -33.69 9.29 -3.76
N VAL A 127 -32.51 8.74 -3.51
CA VAL A 127 -32.08 7.42 -3.98
C VAL A 127 -31.70 6.59 -2.77
N ASP A 128 -32.40 5.49 -2.56
CA ASP A 128 -32.05 4.47 -1.57
C ASP A 128 -31.45 3.28 -2.31
N LEU A 129 -30.18 2.99 -2.02
CA LEU A 129 -29.41 1.95 -2.70
C LEU A 129 -28.72 1.04 -1.68
N GLU A 130 -28.74 -0.26 -1.95
CA GLU A 130 -28.01 -1.27 -1.17
C GLU A 130 -26.97 -1.92 -2.09
N LEU A 131 -25.69 -1.76 -1.75
CA LEU A 131 -24.54 -2.32 -2.44
C LEU A 131 -24.07 -3.57 -1.71
N HIS A 132 -24.06 -4.71 -2.41
CA HIS A 132 -23.51 -5.96 -1.91
C HIS A 132 -22.12 -6.16 -2.51
N ILE A 133 -21.13 -6.35 -1.66
CA ILE A 133 -19.73 -6.49 -2.05
C ILE A 133 -19.26 -7.86 -1.57
N THR A 134 -19.02 -8.75 -2.52
CA THR A 134 -18.44 -10.07 -2.28
C THR A 134 -17.16 -10.24 -3.07
N ARG A 135 -16.36 -11.27 -2.78
CA ARG A 135 -15.13 -11.55 -3.53
C ARG A 135 -15.14 -13.00 -4.00
N ASN A 136 -14.87 -13.20 -5.28
CA ASN A 136 -14.67 -14.52 -5.82
C ASN A 136 -13.24 -14.97 -5.52
N VAL A 137 -13.10 -16.00 -4.67
CA VAL A 137 -11.80 -16.52 -4.23
C VAL A 137 -11.01 -17.13 -5.38
N SER A 138 -11.68 -17.67 -6.40
CA SER A 138 -11.05 -18.35 -7.53
C SER A 138 -10.49 -17.38 -8.57
N SER A 139 -11.17 -16.26 -8.82
CA SER A 139 -10.73 -15.23 -9.77
C SER A 139 -10.00 -14.05 -9.12
N GLY A 140 -10.05 -13.92 -7.80
CA GLY A 140 -9.50 -12.77 -7.08
C GLY A 140 -10.26 -11.47 -7.35
N THR A 141 -11.40 -11.52 -8.03
CA THR A 141 -12.19 -10.34 -8.40
C THR A 141 -13.26 -10.05 -7.36
N ASN A 142 -13.50 -8.78 -7.09
CA ASN A 142 -14.69 -8.37 -6.34
C ASN A 142 -15.92 -8.55 -7.23
N ILE A 143 -17.05 -8.89 -6.61
CA ILE A 143 -18.36 -8.95 -7.26
C ILE A 143 -19.22 -7.92 -6.51
N ILE A 144 -19.59 -6.85 -7.21
CA ILE A 144 -20.44 -5.79 -6.69
C ILE A 144 -21.83 -5.93 -7.32
N GLU A 145 -22.83 -6.09 -6.46
CA GLU A 145 -24.23 -6.22 -6.85
C GLU A 145 -25.06 -5.09 -6.22
N VAL A 146 -26.10 -4.63 -6.93
CA VAL A 146 -27.07 -3.65 -6.41
C VAL A 146 -28.44 -4.32 -6.38
N PRO A 147 -28.74 -5.16 -5.37
CA PRO A 147 -30.02 -5.86 -5.30
C PRO A 147 -31.19 -4.92 -4.98
N HIS A 148 -30.93 -3.75 -4.40
CA HIS A 148 -31.94 -2.76 -4.07
C HIS A 148 -31.53 -1.39 -4.58
N CYS A 149 -32.37 -0.80 -5.42
CA CYS A 149 -32.28 0.61 -5.81
C CYS A 149 -33.70 1.14 -6.00
N VAL A 150 -34.09 2.08 -5.13
CA VAL A 150 -35.40 2.72 -5.17
C VAL A 150 -35.17 4.23 -5.26
N THR A 151 -35.79 4.84 -6.26
CA THR A 151 -35.79 6.29 -6.42
C THR A 151 -37.15 6.82 -6.00
N THR A 152 -37.17 7.84 -5.14
CA THR A 152 -38.39 8.61 -4.87
C THR A 152 -38.16 10.06 -5.30
N HIS A 153 -39.10 10.60 -6.06
CA HIS A 153 -39.06 11.96 -6.56
C HIS A 153 -40.35 12.65 -6.12
N SER A 154 -40.21 13.81 -5.48
CA SER A 154 -41.38 14.58 -5.05
C SER A 154 -41.97 15.42 -6.18
N ASN A 155 -41.14 15.92 -7.11
CA ASN A 155 -41.61 16.73 -8.22
C ASN A 155 -40.56 16.79 -9.35
N VAL A 156 -40.92 16.30 -10.54
CA VAL A 156 -40.17 16.54 -11.78
C VAL A 156 -40.94 17.63 -12.52
N SER A 157 -40.35 18.80 -12.72
CA SER A 157 -40.94 19.85 -13.54
C SER A 157 -40.19 19.93 -14.86
N VAL A 158 -40.93 19.93 -15.97
CA VAL A 158 -40.38 20.18 -17.30
C VAL A 158 -40.90 21.55 -17.73
N LEU A 159 -39.98 22.50 -17.81
CA LEU A 159 -40.22 23.88 -18.18
C LEU A 159 -39.83 24.06 -19.65
N LEU A 160 -40.74 24.62 -20.44
CA LEU A 160 -40.50 24.99 -21.83
C LEU A 160 -40.74 26.48 -22.02
N ASP A 161 -40.05 27.05 -23.00
CA ASP A 161 -40.28 28.44 -23.40
C ASP A 161 -41.71 28.59 -23.93
N LYS A 162 -42.37 29.70 -23.57
CA LYS A 162 -43.78 29.97 -23.91
C LYS A 162 -44.04 29.99 -25.42
N ASP A 163 -43.02 30.32 -26.20
CA ASP A 163 -43.06 30.40 -27.67
C ASP A 163 -42.58 29.09 -28.34
N SER A 164 -42.23 28.06 -27.56
CA SER A 164 -41.73 26.79 -28.09
C SER A 164 -42.87 25.94 -28.67
N LEU A 165 -42.65 25.40 -29.87
CA LEU A 165 -43.55 24.43 -30.48
C LEU A 165 -43.65 23.12 -29.68
N LEU A 166 -42.68 22.84 -28.81
CA LEU A 166 -42.70 21.71 -27.89
C LEU A 166 -43.83 21.80 -26.84
N MET A 167 -44.44 22.96 -26.64
CA MET A 167 -45.65 23.10 -25.80
C MET A 167 -46.79 22.18 -26.26
N MET A 168 -46.85 21.86 -27.56
CA MET A 168 -47.84 20.93 -28.12
C MET A 168 -47.68 19.49 -27.59
N VAL A 169 -46.48 19.13 -27.13
CA VAL A 169 -46.13 17.79 -26.64
C VAL A 169 -45.70 17.79 -25.18
N HIS A 170 -45.95 18.87 -24.43
CA HIS A 170 -45.49 19.03 -23.04
C HIS A 170 -45.87 17.86 -22.14
N GLY A 171 -47.12 17.39 -22.20
CA GLY A 171 -47.59 16.26 -21.38
C GLY A 171 -46.87 14.94 -21.70
N VAL A 172 -46.56 14.71 -22.99
CA VAL A 172 -45.83 13.50 -23.43
C VAL A 172 -44.37 13.59 -22.99
N LEU A 173 -43.74 14.75 -23.14
CA LEU A 173 -42.36 15.00 -22.72
C LEU A 173 -42.22 14.87 -21.20
N HIS A 174 -43.16 15.44 -20.44
CA HIS A 174 -43.19 15.35 -18.98
C HIS A 174 -43.28 13.91 -18.49
N SER A 175 -44.21 13.11 -19.03
CA SER A 175 -44.34 11.69 -18.68
C SER A 175 -43.07 10.90 -19.05
N THR A 176 -42.55 11.12 -20.26
CA THR A 176 -41.39 10.37 -20.77
C THR A 176 -40.13 10.66 -19.98
N VAL A 177 -39.86 11.93 -19.67
CA VAL A 177 -38.71 12.33 -18.84
C VAL A 177 -38.87 11.77 -17.42
N THR A 178 -40.06 11.88 -16.83
CA THR A 178 -40.34 11.37 -15.48
C THR A 178 -40.10 9.85 -15.38
N ASP A 179 -40.57 9.07 -16.36
CA ASP A 179 -40.39 7.61 -16.36
C ASP A 179 -38.96 7.19 -16.69
N THR A 180 -38.27 7.93 -17.56
CA THR A 180 -36.86 7.68 -17.90
C THR A 180 -35.95 7.94 -16.71
N VAL A 181 -36.18 9.03 -15.97
CA VAL A 181 -35.42 9.36 -14.75
C VAL A 181 -35.54 8.26 -13.70
N LYS A 182 -36.74 7.70 -13.49
CA LYS A 182 -36.95 6.59 -12.53
C LYS A 182 -36.14 5.35 -12.86
N THR A 183 -36.09 4.98 -14.14
CA THR A 183 -35.53 3.70 -14.59
C THR A 183 -34.03 3.79 -14.82
N LYS A 184 -33.54 4.88 -15.41
CA LYS A 184 -32.14 5.00 -15.83
C LYS A 184 -31.16 5.36 -14.73
N ILE A 185 -31.60 6.01 -13.65
CA ILE A 185 -30.68 6.41 -12.56
C ILE A 185 -30.06 5.17 -11.89
N CYS A 186 -30.85 4.14 -11.59
CA CYS A 186 -30.34 2.92 -10.97
C CYS A 186 -29.38 2.14 -11.89
N GLU A 187 -29.65 2.12 -13.20
CA GLU A 187 -28.77 1.48 -14.18
C GLU A 187 -27.42 2.22 -14.29
N VAL A 188 -27.44 3.55 -14.38
CA VAL A 188 -26.23 4.37 -14.48
C VAL A 188 -25.37 4.27 -13.22
N ILE A 189 -25.98 4.20 -12.03
CA ILE A 189 -25.25 4.00 -10.77
C ILE A 189 -24.53 2.65 -10.79
N LEU A 190 -25.21 1.57 -11.21
CA LEU A 190 -24.59 0.25 -11.29
C LEU A 190 -23.42 0.21 -12.27
N ASP A 191 -23.56 0.87 -13.44
CA ASP A 191 -22.50 0.93 -14.45
C ASP A 191 -21.31 1.78 -13.98
N ALA A 192 -21.56 2.89 -13.27
CA ALA A 192 -20.51 3.72 -12.69
C ALA A 192 -19.73 2.96 -11.60
N VAL A 193 -20.41 2.23 -10.73
CA VAL A 193 -19.76 1.43 -9.67
C VAL A 193 -18.92 0.30 -10.28
N LYS A 194 -19.44 -0.41 -11.30
CA LYS A 194 -18.67 -1.43 -12.02
C LYS A 194 -17.48 -0.85 -12.78
N PHE A 195 -17.61 0.35 -13.32
CA PHE A 195 -16.53 1.05 -13.99
C PHE A 195 -15.40 1.41 -13.02
N VAL A 196 -15.73 1.90 -11.83
CA VAL A 196 -14.74 2.20 -10.78
C VAL A 196 -14.01 0.93 -10.34
N ASP A 197 -14.74 -0.17 -10.10
CA ASP A 197 -14.13 -1.48 -9.75
C ASP A 197 -13.21 -2.00 -10.89
N ALA A 198 -13.63 -1.85 -12.14
CA ALA A 198 -12.83 -2.24 -13.31
C ALA A 198 -11.59 -1.34 -13.52
N GLN A 199 -11.66 -0.06 -13.16
CA GLN A 199 -10.52 0.87 -13.26
C GLN A 199 -9.48 0.66 -12.16
N GLU A 200 -9.87 0.32 -10.93
CA GLU A 200 -8.92 0.08 -9.84
C GLU A 200 -8.26 -1.31 -9.90
N LEU A 201 -8.95 -2.33 -10.43
CA LEU A 201 -8.36 -3.68 -10.57
C LEU A 201 -7.36 -3.80 -11.73
N GLN A 202 -7.42 -2.91 -12.74
CA GLN A 202 -6.44 -2.86 -13.84
C GLN A 202 -5.16 -2.11 -13.47
N SER A 203 -5.14 -1.34 -12.39
CA SER A 203 -3.96 -0.60 -11.92
C SER A 203 -3.16 -1.33 -10.84
N MET A 204 -3.64 -2.49 -10.38
CA MET A 204 -2.87 -3.46 -9.58
C MET A 204 -2.07 -4.46 -10.44
N ASP A 205 -2.05 -4.30 -11.77
CA ASP A 205 -1.00 -4.92 -12.57
C ASP A 205 0.33 -4.25 -12.20
N ILE A 206 1.19 -5.03 -11.54
CA ILE A 206 2.59 -4.78 -11.18
C ILE A 206 3.11 -3.57 -11.96
N VAL A 207 3.21 -2.41 -11.29
CA VAL A 207 4.04 -1.30 -11.76
C VAL A 207 5.43 -1.89 -11.92
N THR A 208 5.69 -2.33 -13.14
CA THR A 208 7.01 -2.68 -13.61
C THR A 208 7.63 -1.32 -13.80
N SER A 209 8.18 -0.75 -12.71
CA SER A 209 8.76 0.58 -12.71
C SER A 209 9.74 0.64 -13.87
N THR A 210 9.32 1.28 -14.95
CA THR A 210 10.12 1.49 -16.14
C THR A 210 11.37 2.23 -15.70
N ILE A 211 12.49 1.69 -16.15
CA ILE A 211 13.87 2.11 -15.89
C ILE A 211 13.98 3.64 -16.12
N ALA A 212 13.84 4.41 -15.05
CA ALA A 212 14.46 5.71 -14.93
C ALA A 212 15.69 5.50 -14.03
N THR A 213 16.87 5.79 -14.57
CA THR A 213 18.16 5.73 -13.87
C THR A 213 18.10 6.50 -12.56
N ALA A 214 17.78 5.80 -11.47
CA ALA A 214 17.94 6.27 -10.11
C ALA A 214 19.36 5.91 -9.63
N PRO A 215 20.04 6.80 -8.91
CA PRO A 215 21.36 6.52 -8.36
C PRO A 215 21.29 5.35 -7.37
N ALA A 216 22.41 4.65 -7.23
CA ALA A 216 22.59 3.43 -6.43
C ALA A 216 22.30 3.65 -4.94
N ASP A 217 21.03 3.60 -4.56
CA ASP A 217 20.51 3.40 -3.20
C ASP A 217 19.01 3.06 -3.34
N SER A 218 18.68 1.78 -3.60
CA SER A 218 17.28 1.32 -3.67
C SER A 218 16.68 1.26 -2.26
N VAL A 219 16.21 2.41 -1.77
CA VAL A 219 15.58 2.58 -0.46
C VAL A 219 14.06 2.49 -0.65
N PHE A 220 13.40 1.61 0.11
CA PHE A 220 11.94 1.52 0.19
C PHE A 220 11.35 2.90 0.51
N ASN A 221 10.51 3.43 -0.38
CA ASN A 221 9.83 4.71 -0.20
C ASN A 221 8.37 4.48 0.23
N PRO A 222 8.00 4.74 1.48
CA PRO A 222 6.62 4.57 1.96
C PRO A 222 5.62 5.44 1.21
N THR A 223 6.02 6.61 0.70
CA THR A 223 5.16 7.47 -0.10
C THR A 223 4.84 6.84 -1.46
N GLU A 224 5.82 6.16 -2.08
CA GLU A 224 5.63 5.39 -3.31
C GLU A 224 4.75 4.16 -3.05
N PHE A 225 4.90 3.50 -1.89
CA PHE A 225 4.00 2.43 -1.46
C PHE A 225 2.55 2.93 -1.30
N GLY A 226 2.35 4.08 -0.64
CA GLY A 226 1.03 4.71 -0.52
C GLY A 226 0.40 5.07 -1.86
N ALA A 227 1.20 5.64 -2.77
CA ALA A 227 0.76 5.96 -4.13
C ALA A 227 0.47 4.70 -4.97
N SER A 228 1.24 3.63 -4.78
CA SER A 228 1.04 2.34 -5.47
C SER A 228 -0.28 1.66 -5.11
N LEU A 229 -0.83 1.94 -3.93
CA LEU A 229 -2.15 1.48 -3.52
C LEU A 229 -3.29 2.21 -4.25
N CYS A 230 -3.01 3.36 -4.89
CA CYS A 230 -4.00 4.23 -5.51
C CYS A 230 -3.90 4.28 -7.04
N GLY A 231 -3.12 3.39 -7.67
CA GLY A 231 -3.12 3.18 -9.11
C GLY A 231 -2.98 4.45 -9.96
N GLU A 232 -1.93 5.25 -9.78
CA GLU A 232 -1.78 6.46 -10.59
C GLU A 232 -1.33 6.16 -12.02
N ARG A 233 -2.22 6.44 -12.98
CA ARG A 233 -1.87 6.66 -14.37
C ARG A 233 -1.31 8.08 -14.48
N LEU A 234 0.01 8.23 -14.61
CA LEU A 234 0.59 9.46 -15.15
C LEU A 234 0.09 9.59 -16.59
N VAL A 235 -0.97 10.37 -16.79
CA VAL A 235 -1.39 10.83 -18.11
C VAL A 235 -0.26 11.70 -18.64
N ALA A 236 0.58 11.11 -19.47
CA ALA A 236 1.49 11.85 -20.31
C ALA A 236 0.62 12.65 -21.30
N ASP A 237 0.44 13.95 -21.02
CA ASP A 237 -0.10 14.90 -21.97
C ASP A 237 0.87 15.03 -23.15
N SER A 238 0.57 14.30 -24.22
CA SER A 238 1.16 14.51 -25.54
C SER A 238 0.39 15.60 -26.30
N LEU A 239 1.04 16.76 -26.45
CA LEU A 239 1.02 17.71 -27.58
C LEU A 239 -0.27 17.85 -28.42
N ASP A 240 -0.89 19.03 -28.38
CA ASP A 240 -0.92 19.98 -29.52
C ASP A 240 -1.85 21.17 -29.24
N SER A 241 -1.34 22.40 -29.33
CA SER A 241 -2.04 23.50 -30.02
C SER A 241 -1.14 24.73 -30.19
N PRO A 242 -1.13 25.40 -31.37
CA PRO A 242 -0.20 26.46 -31.71
C PRO A 242 -0.79 27.85 -31.43
N TYR A 243 -0.09 28.73 -30.71
CA TYR A 243 -0.28 30.17 -30.93
C TYR A 243 1.00 30.98 -30.76
N ARG A 244 1.21 31.82 -31.76
CA ARG A 244 2.38 32.64 -32.09
C ARG A 244 2.09 34.09 -31.72
N ARG A 245 2.90 34.76 -30.89
CA ARG A 245 3.25 36.20 -31.03
C ARG A 245 4.32 36.69 -30.03
N LYS A 246 5.52 36.87 -30.59
CA LYS A 246 6.43 38.04 -30.56
C LYS A 246 6.76 38.79 -29.25
N SER A 247 8.10 38.94 -29.09
CA SER A 247 8.85 40.16 -28.69
C SER A 247 8.82 40.51 -27.19
N GLY A 248 9.92 40.68 -26.46
CA GLY A 248 11.35 40.72 -26.76
C GLY A 248 12.04 41.52 -25.65
N HIS A 249 13.21 41.10 -25.14
CA HIS A 249 14.34 41.95 -24.79
C HIS A 249 15.54 41.12 -24.27
N LYS A 250 16.72 41.72 -24.45
CA LYS A 250 18.08 41.15 -24.48
C LYS A 250 18.77 41.15 -23.11
N ALA A 251 19.70 40.20 -22.91
CA ALA A 251 21.10 40.37 -22.49
C ALA A 251 21.79 38.99 -22.63
N ALA A 252 22.73 38.76 -23.57
CA ALA A 252 24.20 38.84 -23.39
C ALA A 252 24.66 38.15 -22.09
N GLU A 253 25.58 37.18 -22.01
CA GLU A 253 26.82 36.80 -22.72
C GLU A 253 27.19 35.45 -22.02
N LEU A 254 27.75 34.39 -22.61
CA LEU A 254 29.13 34.20 -23.05
C LEU A 254 29.20 32.74 -23.56
N VAL A 255 29.68 32.55 -24.79
CA VAL A 255 29.86 31.23 -25.41
C VAL A 255 31.34 30.90 -25.40
N GLU A 256 31.74 29.86 -24.68
CA GLU A 256 33.01 29.18 -24.91
C GLU A 256 32.74 27.82 -25.57
N ARG A 257 33.14 27.73 -26.84
CA ARG A 257 33.16 26.50 -27.63
C ARG A 257 34.42 25.71 -27.28
N VAL A 258 34.25 24.49 -26.81
CA VAL A 258 35.21 23.42 -27.11
C VAL A 258 34.43 22.25 -27.71
N ARG A 259 34.93 21.79 -28.85
CA ARG A 259 34.30 20.85 -29.77
C ARG A 259 35.11 19.55 -29.76
N VAL A 260 34.43 18.46 -30.13
CA VAL A 260 34.94 17.23 -30.82
C VAL A 260 35.20 16.00 -29.93
N PRO A 261 34.99 14.73 -30.37
CA PRO A 261 34.04 14.16 -31.35
C PRO A 261 33.26 12.92 -30.83
N THR A 262 32.21 12.56 -31.57
CA THR A 262 31.71 11.19 -31.67
C THR A 262 32.62 10.39 -32.61
N THR A 263 33.21 9.28 -32.17
CA THR A 263 33.55 8.16 -33.06
C THR A 263 33.65 6.84 -32.30
N THR A 264 32.88 5.88 -32.80
CA THR A 264 32.88 4.45 -32.53
C THR A 264 34.27 3.81 -32.60
N LEU A 265 34.63 2.94 -31.66
CA LEU A 265 35.38 1.71 -31.97
C LEU A 265 35.17 0.65 -30.88
N ALA A 266 34.84 -0.55 -31.34
CA ALA A 266 34.67 -1.77 -30.56
C ALA A 266 35.91 -2.13 -29.75
N SER A 267 35.72 -2.72 -28.57
CA SER A 267 36.56 -3.83 -28.10
C SER A 267 36.03 -4.47 -26.82
N THR A 268 35.96 -5.80 -26.87
CA THR A 268 36.26 -6.76 -25.80
C THR A 268 35.37 -6.76 -24.56
N VAL A 269 34.45 -7.72 -24.57
CA VAL A 269 33.84 -8.35 -23.41
C VAL A 269 34.94 -8.99 -22.57
N ASP A 270 35.39 -8.30 -21.53
CA ASP A 270 36.02 -8.92 -20.36
C ASP A 270 34.97 -9.05 -19.26
N SER A 271 34.43 -10.27 -19.16
CA SER A 271 33.56 -10.69 -18.07
C SER A 271 34.40 -11.03 -16.85
N ALA A 272 34.55 -10.10 -15.92
CA ALA A 272 34.77 -10.41 -14.50
C ALA A 272 34.64 -9.17 -13.62
N ARG A 273 33.86 -9.34 -12.53
CA ARG A 273 33.71 -8.51 -11.32
C ARG A 273 32.63 -7.41 -11.30
N ASN A 274 31.76 -7.62 -10.30
CA ASN A 274 30.85 -6.71 -9.61
C ASN A 274 29.43 -6.56 -10.18
N ASN A 275 28.71 -7.68 -10.19
CA ASN A 275 27.25 -7.67 -10.08
C ASN A 275 26.86 -7.44 -8.60
N THR A 276 26.71 -6.20 -8.18
CA THR A 276 25.76 -5.82 -7.12
C THR A 276 24.63 -5.05 -7.79
N GLY A 277 23.82 -5.77 -8.57
CA GLY A 277 22.51 -5.26 -8.94
C GLY A 277 21.69 -5.10 -7.65
N SER A 278 21.36 -3.84 -7.32
CA SER A 278 20.51 -3.53 -6.17
C SER A 278 19.18 -4.25 -6.37
N GLY A 279 18.88 -5.23 -5.52
CA GLY A 279 17.62 -5.97 -5.61
C GLY A 279 16.44 -5.04 -5.33
N ILE A 280 15.35 -5.26 -6.07
CA ILE A 280 14.12 -4.48 -5.93
C ILE A 280 13.30 -5.09 -4.79
N TRP A 281 12.90 -4.25 -3.84
CA TRP A 281 12.05 -4.62 -2.71
C TRP A 281 10.62 -4.15 -2.96
N THR A 282 9.65 -5.05 -2.86
CA THR A 282 8.22 -4.71 -2.97
C THR A 282 7.41 -5.41 -1.88
N VAL A 283 6.12 -5.11 -1.78
CA VAL A 283 5.19 -5.72 -0.81
C VAL A 283 4.12 -6.47 -1.60
N ASN A 284 3.74 -7.66 -1.15
CA ASN A 284 2.60 -8.37 -1.70
C ASN A 284 1.29 -7.72 -1.23
N LEU A 285 0.51 -7.19 -2.17
CA LEU A 285 -0.75 -6.49 -1.91
C LEU A 285 -1.98 -7.33 -2.28
N ASP A 286 -1.80 -8.61 -2.61
CA ASP A 286 -2.89 -9.53 -2.88
C ASP A 286 -3.84 -9.59 -1.68
N VAL A 287 -5.13 -9.31 -1.92
CA VAL A 287 -6.17 -9.43 -0.89
C VAL A 287 -6.42 -10.92 -0.62
N VAL A 288 -5.90 -11.39 0.52
CA VAL A 288 -6.05 -12.77 1.00
C VAL A 288 -7.16 -12.92 2.03
N PHE A 289 -7.54 -11.81 2.68
CA PHE A 289 -8.67 -11.74 3.60
C PHE A 289 -9.75 -10.83 3.01
N PRO A 290 -10.84 -11.40 2.46
CA PRO A 290 -11.89 -10.63 1.79
C PRO A 290 -12.59 -9.68 2.77
N ALA A 291 -13.19 -8.61 2.23
CA ALA A 291 -13.94 -7.65 3.02
C ALA A 291 -15.07 -8.34 3.80
N LYS A 292 -15.05 -8.17 5.13
CA LYS A 292 -16.10 -8.60 6.04
C LYS A 292 -16.78 -7.37 6.60
N PHE A 293 -18.08 -7.27 6.36
CA PHE A 293 -18.91 -6.16 6.81
C PHE A 293 -19.62 -6.54 8.11
N SER A 294 -19.50 -5.69 9.12
CA SER A 294 -20.31 -5.73 10.33
C SER A 294 -21.38 -4.63 10.28
N ASP A 295 -22.06 -4.36 11.40
CA ASP A 295 -22.96 -3.20 11.48
C ASP A 295 -22.19 -1.88 11.71
N GLU A 296 -20.89 -1.94 12.03
CA GLU A 296 -20.11 -0.77 12.48
C GLU A 296 -18.86 -0.51 11.61
N ASP A 297 -18.40 -1.51 10.88
CA ASP A 297 -17.14 -1.47 10.15
C ASP A 297 -17.07 -2.46 8.98
N VAL A 298 -16.04 -2.26 8.16
CA VAL A 298 -15.54 -3.24 7.20
C VAL A 298 -14.08 -3.55 7.51
N VAL A 299 -13.74 -4.84 7.50
CA VAL A 299 -12.36 -5.33 7.68
C VAL A 299 -11.94 -6.15 6.47
N PHE A 300 -10.80 -5.83 5.89
CA PHE A 300 -10.17 -6.59 4.81
C PHE A 300 -8.66 -6.70 5.05
N GLY A 301 -7.98 -7.60 4.36
CA GLY A 301 -6.55 -7.80 4.57
C GLY A 301 -5.80 -8.29 3.34
N VAL A 302 -4.56 -7.85 3.24
CA VAL A 302 -3.61 -8.18 2.17
C VAL A 302 -2.47 -9.06 2.70
N ASP A 303 -1.84 -9.85 1.83
CA ASP A 303 -0.76 -10.75 2.22
C ASP A 303 0.35 -10.00 2.98
N GLY A 304 0.73 -8.80 2.52
CA GLY A 304 1.65 -7.90 3.20
C GLY A 304 3.10 -8.41 3.30
N GLY A 305 3.39 -9.61 2.78
CA GLY A 305 4.72 -10.19 2.77
C GLY A 305 5.68 -9.39 1.89
N ILE A 306 6.92 -9.22 2.35
CA ILE A 306 7.96 -8.54 1.57
C ILE A 306 8.44 -9.46 0.45
N LEU A 307 8.47 -8.93 -0.76
CA LEU A 307 8.99 -9.57 -1.96
C LEU A 307 10.38 -9.02 -2.27
N PHE A 308 11.27 -9.90 -2.72
CA PHE A 308 12.60 -9.51 -3.20
C PHE A 308 12.76 -9.97 -4.64
N ASN A 309 12.93 -9.03 -5.57
CA ASN A 309 12.88 -9.26 -7.01
C ASN A 309 11.62 -10.02 -7.45
N GLY A 310 10.47 -9.66 -6.87
CA GLY A 310 9.16 -10.30 -7.14
C GLY A 310 8.96 -11.68 -6.50
N ALA A 311 9.96 -12.24 -5.81
CA ALA A 311 9.84 -13.55 -5.17
C ALA A 311 9.39 -13.43 -3.70
N PRO A 312 8.40 -14.22 -3.24
CA PRO A 312 7.99 -14.26 -1.85
C PRO A 312 9.04 -14.93 -0.96
N ALA A 313 9.03 -14.59 0.33
CA ALA A 313 9.86 -15.25 1.32
C ALA A 313 9.41 -16.71 1.53
N ILE A 314 10.37 -17.59 1.77
CA ILE A 314 10.12 -19.01 2.04
C ILE A 314 10.25 -19.23 3.57
N ASN A 315 9.54 -20.23 4.10
CA ASN A 315 9.61 -20.66 5.51
C ASN A 315 9.20 -19.61 6.55
N VAL A 316 8.23 -18.75 6.22
CA VAL A 316 7.63 -17.83 7.18
C VAL A 316 6.23 -18.33 7.53
N GLY A 317 5.98 -18.59 8.80
CA GLY A 317 4.67 -19.03 9.30
C GLY A 317 3.69 -17.87 9.41
N TYR A 318 2.41 -18.14 9.14
CA TYR A 318 1.31 -17.23 9.41
C TYR A 318 0.78 -17.51 10.83
N PRO A 319 0.51 -16.49 11.67
CA PRO A 319 -0.08 -16.70 12.98
C PRO A 319 -1.50 -17.24 12.78
N THR A 320 -1.94 -18.19 13.59
CA THR A 320 -3.29 -18.80 13.49
C THR A 320 -4.36 -18.00 14.21
N ASP A 321 -4.00 -17.30 15.28
CA ASP A 321 -4.92 -16.68 16.22
C ASP A 321 -4.66 -15.18 16.30
N LEU A 322 -5.30 -14.43 15.41
CA LEU A 322 -5.20 -12.96 15.39
C LEU A 322 -6.54 -12.33 15.71
N ASN A 323 -6.59 -11.59 16.81
CA ASN A 323 -7.78 -10.84 17.19
C ASN A 323 -7.87 -9.51 16.42
N VAL A 324 -8.56 -9.54 15.28
CA VAL A 324 -8.82 -8.36 14.43
C VAL A 324 -9.82 -7.39 15.04
N SER A 325 -10.55 -7.77 16.09
CA SER A 325 -11.55 -6.88 16.70
C SER A 325 -10.92 -5.63 17.30
N VAL A 326 -9.63 -5.63 17.67
CA VAL A 326 -8.93 -4.57 18.43
C VAL A 326 -8.92 -3.16 17.79
N LEU A 327 -9.39 -3.01 16.57
CA LEU A 327 -9.30 -1.80 15.74
C LEU A 327 -10.38 -0.72 16.04
N HIS A 328 -10.95 -0.63 17.25
CA HIS A 328 -12.28 -0.03 17.51
C HIS A 328 -12.40 1.51 17.47
N ASP A 329 -11.39 2.27 17.87
CA ASP A 329 -11.65 3.64 18.39
C ASP A 329 -11.65 4.78 17.36
N LYS A 330 -10.94 4.62 16.23
CA LYS A 330 -10.70 5.70 15.26
C LYS A 330 -11.17 5.35 13.85
N MET A 331 -11.14 6.33 12.95
CA MET A 331 -11.69 6.24 11.59
C MET A 331 -11.08 5.06 10.83
N ILE A 332 -9.74 4.96 10.85
CA ILE A 332 -9.00 3.93 10.14
C ILE A 332 -8.15 3.15 11.15
N GLY A 333 -8.25 1.82 11.07
CA GLY A 333 -7.38 0.91 11.80
C GLY A 333 -6.49 0.13 10.84
N ILE A 334 -5.19 0.07 11.13
CA ILE A 334 -4.22 -0.73 10.40
C ILE A 334 -3.58 -1.71 11.38
N LEU A 335 -3.59 -2.99 11.06
CA LEU A 335 -2.97 -4.03 11.86
C LEU A 335 -1.82 -4.64 11.04
N LEU A 336 -0.59 -4.53 11.55
CA LEU A 336 0.60 -5.10 10.94
C LEU A 336 1.08 -6.30 11.75
N THR A 337 1.04 -7.48 11.15
CA THR A 337 1.47 -8.72 11.82
C THR A 337 3.00 -8.87 11.84
N ASP A 338 3.49 -9.77 12.69
CA ASP A 338 4.90 -10.16 12.75
C ASP A 338 5.39 -10.88 11.47
N ILE A 339 4.51 -11.33 10.58
CA ILE A 339 4.85 -11.88 9.26
C ILE A 339 5.62 -10.86 8.42
N VAL A 340 5.16 -9.61 8.39
CA VAL A 340 5.73 -8.56 7.53
C VAL A 340 7.24 -8.40 7.80
N PRO A 341 7.70 -8.15 9.05
CA PRO A 341 9.13 -8.10 9.31
C PRO A 341 9.83 -9.47 9.18
N ASN A 342 9.15 -10.59 9.46
CA ASN A 342 9.76 -11.92 9.33
C ASN A 342 10.05 -12.32 7.87
N THR A 343 9.20 -11.92 6.91
CA THR A 343 9.46 -12.09 5.47
C THR A 343 10.64 -11.24 5.00
N PHE A 344 10.76 -10.00 5.49
CA PHE A 344 11.94 -9.16 5.26
C PHE A 344 13.23 -9.82 5.76
N PHE A 345 13.24 -10.31 7.01
CA PHE A 345 14.43 -10.94 7.59
C PHE A 345 14.76 -12.30 6.95
N SER A 346 13.76 -13.03 6.44
CA SER A 346 13.98 -14.24 5.62
C SER A 346 14.82 -13.91 4.38
N HIS A 347 14.48 -12.85 3.65
CA HIS A 347 15.26 -12.41 2.48
C HIS A 347 16.68 -11.97 2.86
N ILE A 348 16.83 -11.21 3.95
CA ILE A 348 18.16 -10.79 4.43
C ILE A 348 19.05 -12.01 4.71
N PHE A 349 18.50 -13.02 5.38
CA PHE A 349 19.24 -14.22 5.73
C PHE A 349 19.58 -15.05 4.48
N ALA A 350 18.58 -15.37 3.65
CA ALA A 350 18.73 -16.21 2.47
C ALA A 350 19.68 -15.62 1.42
N LYS A 351 19.80 -14.28 1.36
CA LYS A 351 20.69 -13.58 0.43
C LYS A 351 22.03 -13.17 1.04
N GLY A 352 22.31 -13.52 2.29
CA GLY A 352 23.58 -13.19 2.95
C GLY A 352 23.79 -11.68 3.17
N MET A 353 22.72 -10.88 3.20
CA MET A 353 22.78 -9.42 3.38
C MET A 353 23.02 -9.01 4.84
N GLY A 354 23.01 -9.98 5.76
CA GLY A 354 23.21 -9.80 7.20
C GLY A 354 24.66 -9.56 7.65
N ALA A 355 25.63 -9.57 6.74
CA ALA A 355 27.03 -9.44 7.11
C ALA A 355 27.42 -8.01 7.50
N VAL A 356 28.15 -7.88 8.62
CA VAL A 356 28.76 -6.62 9.09
C VAL A 356 30.26 -6.80 9.09
N HIS A 357 30.99 -5.85 8.52
CA HIS A 357 32.45 -5.85 8.47
C HIS A 357 32.95 -4.47 8.91
N LYS A 358 33.89 -4.44 9.86
CA LYS A 358 34.48 -3.19 10.34
C LYS A 358 35.96 -3.37 10.66
N ARG A 359 36.76 -2.49 10.08
CA ARG A 359 38.20 -2.40 10.30
C ARG A 359 38.52 -1.20 11.20
N PHE A 360 39.42 -1.43 12.16
CA PHE A 360 39.97 -0.41 13.04
C PHE A 360 41.50 -0.40 12.95
N GLU A 361 42.05 0.79 12.76
CA GLU A 361 43.48 1.00 12.94
C GLU A 361 43.82 1.03 14.44
N ILE A 362 45.04 0.61 14.79
CA ILE A 362 45.48 0.49 16.19
C ILE A 362 45.31 1.81 16.97
N GLN A 363 45.48 2.95 16.29
CA GLN A 363 45.36 4.30 16.89
C GLN A 363 43.95 4.60 17.42
N HIS A 364 42.93 3.95 16.89
CA HIS A 364 41.52 4.13 17.27
C HIS A 364 41.04 3.08 18.28
N LEU A 365 41.90 2.14 18.67
CA LEU A 365 41.57 1.13 19.67
C LEU A 365 41.72 1.69 21.09
N PRO A 366 40.91 1.23 22.05
CA PRO A 366 41.13 1.50 23.47
C PRO A 366 42.57 1.15 23.89
N LYS A 367 43.16 1.98 24.78
CA LYS A 367 44.58 1.86 25.18
C LYS A 367 44.98 0.46 25.68
N THR A 368 44.07 -0.26 26.31
CA THR A 368 44.28 -1.64 26.78
C THR A 368 44.46 -2.63 25.64
N ILE A 369 43.67 -2.49 24.57
CA ILE A 369 43.71 -3.34 23.38
C ILE A 369 44.87 -2.95 22.47
N GLY A 370 45.14 -1.65 22.33
CA GLY A 370 46.25 -1.14 21.54
C GLY A 370 47.61 -1.69 21.99
N LYS A 371 47.81 -1.86 23.31
CA LYS A 371 49.03 -2.49 23.86
C LYS A 371 49.20 -3.94 23.41
N ILE A 372 48.12 -4.73 23.45
CA ILE A 372 48.13 -6.13 22.99
C ILE A 372 48.37 -6.18 21.48
N ALA A 373 47.72 -5.29 20.71
CA ALA A 373 47.90 -5.17 19.27
C ALA A 373 49.36 -4.89 18.90
N HIS A 374 50.01 -3.92 19.56
CA HIS A 374 51.42 -3.59 19.32
C HIS A 374 52.38 -4.72 19.71
N MET A 375 52.04 -5.52 20.72
CA MET A 375 52.84 -6.66 21.15
C MET A 375 52.74 -7.84 20.16
N MET A 376 51.58 -8.05 19.56
CA MET A 376 51.34 -9.11 18.57
C MET A 376 51.85 -8.72 17.19
N CYS A 377 51.59 -7.48 16.76
CA CYS A 377 51.90 -6.99 15.42
C CYS A 377 51.85 -5.47 15.34
N SER A 378 53.00 -4.83 15.10
CA SER A 378 53.16 -3.37 15.10
C SER A 378 52.45 -2.63 13.95
N LYS A 379 52.11 -3.32 12.85
CA LYS A 379 51.47 -2.76 11.65
C LYS A 379 50.12 -3.41 11.29
N CYS A 380 49.53 -4.16 12.21
CA CYS A 380 48.25 -4.81 11.97
C CYS A 380 47.08 -3.84 12.15
N PHE A 381 45.92 -4.23 11.63
CA PHE A 381 44.64 -3.61 11.95
C PHE A 381 43.74 -4.64 12.62
N LEU A 382 42.83 -4.19 13.46
CA LEU A 382 41.79 -5.04 14.02
C LEU A 382 40.67 -5.15 13.00
N ASP A 383 40.36 -6.38 12.63
CA ASP A 383 39.32 -6.73 11.69
C ASP A 383 38.20 -7.45 12.45
N ILE A 384 37.00 -6.87 12.43
CA ILE A 384 35.82 -7.41 13.10
C ILE A 384 34.79 -7.70 12.02
N SER A 385 34.46 -8.98 11.87
CA SER A 385 33.36 -9.42 11.01
C SER A 385 32.30 -10.11 11.85
N ALA A 386 31.05 -9.89 11.48
CA ALA A 386 29.90 -10.59 12.04
C ALA A 386 29.00 -11.06 10.90
N ASN A 387 28.54 -12.30 10.97
CA ASN A 387 27.59 -12.85 10.00
C ASN A 387 26.43 -13.52 10.73
N ILE A 388 25.23 -13.36 10.19
CA ILE A 388 24.02 -13.97 10.74
C ILE A 388 24.09 -15.48 10.54
N THR A 389 23.83 -16.25 11.60
CA THR A 389 23.89 -17.72 11.58
C THR A 389 22.52 -18.37 11.50
N GLU A 390 21.50 -17.69 12.00
CA GLU A 390 20.11 -18.15 12.00
C GLU A 390 19.21 -17.05 11.48
N GLN A 391 18.11 -17.41 10.81
CA GLN A 391 17.13 -16.43 10.35
C GLN A 391 16.62 -15.59 11.53
N PRO A 392 16.76 -14.25 11.49
CA PRO A 392 16.25 -13.40 12.55
C PRO A 392 14.74 -13.56 12.70
N ARG A 393 14.27 -13.58 13.95
CA ARG A 393 12.84 -13.72 14.27
C ARG A 393 12.34 -12.47 14.97
N VAL A 394 11.23 -11.93 14.48
CA VAL A 394 10.51 -10.83 15.10
C VAL A 394 9.24 -11.36 15.72
N GLU A 395 9.03 -10.99 16.97
CA GLU A 395 7.82 -11.27 17.73
C GLU A 395 7.20 -9.94 18.16
N ILE A 396 5.89 -9.83 18.00
CA ILE A 396 5.12 -8.70 18.52
C ILE A 396 4.23 -9.21 19.64
N ASN A 397 4.28 -8.55 20.79
CA ASN A 397 3.53 -8.95 21.98
C ASN A 397 2.90 -7.74 22.66
N ALA A 398 1.71 -7.91 23.24
CA ALA A 398 1.00 -6.85 23.92
C ALA A 398 1.78 -6.21 25.08
N LYS A 399 2.55 -7.01 25.84
CA LYS A 399 3.30 -6.56 27.03
C LYS A 399 4.66 -5.98 26.70
N HIS A 400 5.34 -6.52 25.70
CA HIS A 400 6.75 -6.24 25.44
C HIS A 400 7.00 -5.45 24.14
N GLY A 401 5.95 -5.15 23.38
CA GLY A 401 6.04 -4.48 22.08
C GLY A 401 6.71 -5.38 21.05
N VAL A 402 7.58 -4.79 20.23
CA VAL A 402 8.27 -5.49 19.14
C VAL A 402 9.67 -5.93 19.59
N ARG A 403 9.94 -7.23 19.53
CA ARG A 403 11.24 -7.81 19.85
C ARG A 403 11.79 -8.56 18.64
N ALA A 404 13.09 -8.42 18.41
CA ALA A 404 13.81 -9.13 17.38
C ALA A 404 14.95 -9.93 18.01
N GLU A 405 15.04 -11.20 17.63
CA GLU A 405 16.13 -12.09 17.99
C GLU A 405 17.07 -12.23 16.79
N VAL A 406 18.35 -11.91 16.99
CA VAL A 406 19.38 -11.98 15.95
C VAL A 406 20.54 -12.80 16.45
N ALA A 407 20.80 -13.95 15.82
CA ALA A 407 21.97 -14.77 16.10
C ALA A 407 23.04 -14.61 15.01
N GLY A 408 24.30 -14.52 15.40
CA GLY A 408 25.40 -14.41 14.46
C GLY A 408 26.75 -14.76 15.05
N ASN A 409 27.64 -15.24 14.19
CA ASN A 409 29.03 -15.48 14.53
C ASN A 409 29.83 -14.19 14.37
N VAL A 410 30.68 -13.94 15.36
CA VAL A 410 31.59 -12.80 15.41
C VAL A 410 33.01 -13.35 15.35
N LEU A 411 33.77 -12.85 14.38
CA LEU A 411 35.19 -13.09 14.24
C LEU A 411 35.92 -11.78 14.48
N VAL A 412 36.86 -11.82 15.42
CA VAL A 412 37.77 -10.72 15.72
C VAL A 412 39.18 -11.20 15.48
N GLN A 413 39.90 -10.54 14.58
CA GLN A 413 41.26 -10.92 14.22
C GLN A 413 42.16 -9.70 14.02
N PHE A 414 43.44 -9.82 14.35
CA PHE A 414 44.43 -8.88 13.83
C PHE A 414 44.84 -9.33 12.44
N LYS A 415 44.82 -8.41 11.48
CA LYS A 415 45.22 -8.68 10.11
C LYS A 415 46.37 -7.76 9.70
N GLY A 416 47.47 -8.36 9.29
CA GLY A 416 48.65 -7.72 8.74
C GLY A 416 48.67 -7.79 7.22
N ARG A 417 49.85 -7.66 6.62
CA ARG A 417 50.03 -7.79 5.16
C ARG A 417 49.92 -9.25 4.71
N ASP A 418 50.63 -10.13 5.41
CA ASP A 418 50.70 -11.58 5.12
C ASP A 418 50.31 -12.46 6.33
N ASP A 419 50.20 -11.87 7.53
CA ASP A 419 49.85 -12.58 8.77
C ASP A 419 48.43 -12.26 9.23
N PHE A 420 47.75 -13.23 9.82
CA PHE A 420 46.49 -13.03 10.53
C PHE A 420 46.51 -13.79 11.86
N TYR A 421 45.99 -13.15 12.91
CA TYR A 421 45.90 -13.71 14.25
C TYR A 421 44.45 -13.66 14.70
N ASN A 422 43.81 -14.83 14.75
CA ASN A 422 42.46 -14.96 15.29
C ASN A 422 42.50 -14.66 16.79
N LEU A 423 41.75 -13.67 17.23
CA LEU A 423 41.65 -13.34 18.65
C LEU A 423 40.44 -14.06 19.25
N ILE A 424 39.29 -13.94 18.57
CA ILE A 424 38.02 -14.41 19.08
C ILE A 424 37.21 -14.97 17.93
N HIS A 425 36.71 -16.18 18.12
CA HIS A 425 35.63 -16.74 17.35
C HIS A 425 34.48 -17.09 18.31
N ALA A 426 33.39 -16.35 18.23
CA ALA A 426 32.26 -16.47 19.15
C ALA A 426 30.93 -16.48 18.39
N SER A 427 29.93 -17.20 18.91
CA SER A 427 28.53 -17.00 18.54
C SER A 427 27.89 -16.03 19.51
N THR A 428 27.11 -15.11 18.97
CA THR A 428 26.37 -14.11 19.73
C THR A 428 24.90 -14.21 19.38
N LYS A 429 24.05 -14.05 20.40
CA LYS A 429 22.60 -13.97 20.27
C LYS A 429 22.16 -12.65 20.90
N LEU A 430 21.60 -11.78 20.07
CA LEU A 430 21.19 -10.43 20.43
C LEU A 430 19.67 -10.39 20.54
N TYR A 431 19.20 -9.90 21.69
CA TYR A 431 17.80 -9.58 21.90
C TYR A 431 17.62 -8.07 21.76
N VAL A 432 16.87 -7.68 20.75
CA VAL A 432 16.65 -6.28 20.37
C VAL A 432 15.20 -5.93 20.61
N THR A 433 14.93 -4.84 21.30
CA THR A 433 13.59 -4.29 21.46
C THR A 433 13.46 -3.03 20.63
N LEU A 434 12.49 -3.03 19.73
CA LEU A 434 12.12 -1.89 18.91
C LEU A 434 11.01 -1.13 19.63
N LYS A 435 11.18 0.19 19.77
CA LYS A 435 10.21 1.09 20.40
C LYS A 435 9.75 2.12 19.38
N PRO A 436 8.85 1.75 18.45
CA PRO A 436 8.23 2.72 17.57
C PRO A 436 7.32 3.67 18.36
N THR A 437 7.26 4.92 17.91
CA THR A 437 6.39 5.97 18.43
C THR A 437 5.87 6.79 17.27
N VAL A 438 4.57 7.06 17.23
CA VAL A 438 3.98 7.90 16.18
C VAL A 438 3.84 9.33 16.70
N ARG A 439 4.27 10.32 15.90
CA ARG A 439 4.08 11.75 16.17
C ARG A 439 3.84 12.49 14.86
N HIS A 440 2.80 13.33 14.78
CA HIS A 440 2.48 14.13 13.59
C HIS A 440 2.53 13.30 12.30
N SER A 441 1.78 12.19 12.26
CA SER A 441 1.70 11.33 11.06
C SER A 441 3.01 10.65 10.66
N ARG A 442 4.01 10.69 11.53
CA ARG A 442 5.33 10.10 11.30
C ARG A 442 5.64 9.03 12.33
N LEU A 443 6.06 7.87 11.83
CA LEU A 443 6.56 6.78 12.64
C LEU A 443 8.04 7.02 12.93
N TYR A 444 8.34 7.30 14.19
CA TYR A 444 9.69 7.28 14.73
C TYR A 444 9.94 5.90 15.34
N GLY A 445 11.18 5.48 15.42
CA GLY A 445 11.51 4.29 16.18
C GLY A 445 12.91 4.39 16.74
N ASP A 446 13.02 4.07 18.03
CA ASP A 446 14.31 3.80 18.62
C ASP A 446 14.51 2.30 18.77
N VAL A 447 15.78 1.92 18.72
CA VAL A 447 16.21 0.53 18.75
C VAL A 447 17.08 0.39 19.98
N SER A 448 16.69 -0.51 20.88
CA SER A 448 17.39 -0.74 22.14
C SER A 448 17.84 -2.19 22.23
N LEU A 449 19.06 -2.40 22.69
CA LEU A 449 19.60 -3.74 22.96
C LEU A 449 19.20 -4.09 24.39
N THR A 450 18.41 -5.15 24.57
CA THR A 450 17.89 -5.54 25.89
C THR A 450 18.73 -6.61 26.53
N ASN A 451 19.16 -7.61 25.77
CA ASN A 451 20.05 -8.65 26.25
C ASN A 451 21.03 -9.10 25.16
N VAL A 452 22.20 -9.58 25.60
CA VAL A 452 23.27 -10.10 24.76
C VAL A 452 23.80 -11.38 25.38
N ASP A 453 23.58 -12.49 24.71
CA ASP A 453 24.18 -13.77 25.09
C ASP A 453 25.36 -14.06 24.17
N VAL A 454 26.55 -14.26 24.73
CA VAL A 454 27.75 -14.59 23.96
C VAL A 454 28.30 -15.94 24.38
N LYS A 455 28.51 -16.82 23.40
CA LYS A 455 29.17 -18.11 23.55
C LYS A 455 30.49 -18.06 22.78
N ILE A 456 31.60 -18.11 23.50
CA ILE A 456 32.94 -18.10 22.91
C ILE A 456 33.30 -19.54 22.54
N PHE A 457 33.60 -19.80 21.27
CA PHE A 457 34.01 -21.14 20.82
C PHE A 457 35.51 -21.31 20.85
N ASP A 458 36.24 -20.27 20.44
CA ASP A 458 37.69 -20.32 20.38
C ASP A 458 38.30 -18.96 20.74
N LEU A 459 39.37 -19.02 21.53
CA LEU A 459 40.25 -17.92 21.86
C LEU A 459 41.60 -18.27 21.28
N GLY A 460 41.95 -17.67 20.14
CA GLY A 460 43.20 -17.98 19.43
C GLY A 460 44.48 -17.56 20.17
N VAL A 461 44.35 -17.11 21.43
CA VAL A 461 45.45 -16.77 22.33
C VAL A 461 45.22 -17.44 23.68
N GLY A 462 45.90 -18.56 23.93
CA GLY A 462 45.88 -19.27 25.21
C GLY A 462 46.72 -18.59 26.29
N GLY A 463 46.47 -18.92 27.57
CA GLY A 463 47.31 -18.50 28.70
C GLY A 463 46.95 -17.15 29.33
N LEU A 464 47.95 -16.36 29.71
CA LEU A 464 47.82 -15.12 30.52
C LEU A 464 46.95 -14.02 29.86
N LEU A 465 46.69 -14.13 28.56
CA LEU A 465 45.93 -13.16 27.75
C LEU A 465 44.45 -13.53 27.55
N SER A 466 44.01 -14.71 28.00
CA SER A 466 42.61 -15.17 27.87
C SER A 466 41.60 -14.22 28.52
N LYS A 467 41.80 -13.83 29.78
CA LYS A 467 40.91 -12.90 30.52
C LYS A 467 40.78 -11.51 29.86
N PRO A 468 41.87 -10.82 29.46
CA PRO A 468 41.78 -9.57 28.70
C PRO A 468 41.00 -9.69 27.37
N ILE A 469 41.14 -10.83 26.69
CA ILE A 469 40.48 -11.09 25.40
C ILE A 469 39.00 -11.45 25.61
N GLU A 470 38.65 -12.17 26.66
CA GLU A 470 37.26 -12.40 27.05
C GLU A 470 36.55 -11.06 27.35
N ASN A 471 37.21 -10.15 28.06
CA ASN A 471 36.72 -8.78 28.28
C ASN A 471 36.57 -7.98 26.97
N LEU A 472 37.32 -8.32 25.91
CA LEU A 472 37.17 -7.70 24.59
C LEU A 472 35.79 -7.95 24.00
N VAL A 473 35.19 -9.12 24.23
CA VAL A 473 33.85 -9.47 23.75
C VAL A 473 32.81 -8.50 24.32
N SER A 474 32.91 -8.21 25.62
CA SER A 474 32.05 -7.26 26.32
C SER A 474 32.19 -5.82 25.81
N PHE A 475 33.29 -5.51 25.10
CA PHE A 475 33.48 -4.25 24.41
C PHE A 475 32.97 -4.31 22.96
N VAL A 476 33.39 -5.32 22.20
CA VAL A 476 33.11 -5.45 20.75
C VAL A 476 31.61 -5.50 20.48
N VAL A 477 30.85 -6.28 21.22
CA VAL A 477 29.41 -6.44 20.94
C VAL A 477 28.62 -5.14 21.19
N PRO A 478 28.65 -4.52 22.39
CA PRO A 478 27.85 -3.32 22.67
C PRO A 478 28.46 -2.00 22.15
N GLN A 479 29.79 -1.88 22.02
CA GLN A 479 30.44 -0.62 21.60
C GLN A 479 30.80 -0.57 20.11
N VAL A 480 30.93 -1.72 19.44
CA VAL A 480 31.33 -1.76 18.04
C VAL A 480 30.22 -2.31 17.15
N LEU A 481 29.76 -3.54 17.40
CA LEU A 481 28.76 -4.20 16.56
C LEU A 481 27.39 -3.54 16.72
N TRP A 482 26.93 -3.35 17.96
CA TRP A 482 25.61 -2.78 18.22
C TRP A 482 25.43 -1.40 17.59
N PRO A 483 26.37 -0.43 17.66
CA PRO A 483 26.21 0.83 16.95
C PRO A 483 26.11 0.69 15.43
N GLN A 484 26.79 -0.28 14.80
CA GLN A 484 26.66 -0.54 13.37
C GLN A 484 25.28 -1.13 13.04
N VAL A 485 24.83 -2.13 13.80
CA VAL A 485 23.50 -2.74 13.67
C VAL A 485 22.43 -1.67 13.88
N LYS A 486 22.53 -0.92 14.98
CA LYS A 486 21.65 0.20 15.33
C LYS A 486 21.62 1.26 14.22
N LYS A 487 22.77 1.59 13.61
CA LYS A 487 22.82 2.54 12.49
C LYS A 487 22.10 2.01 11.25
N ARG A 488 22.26 0.72 10.92
CA ARG A 488 21.55 0.09 9.79
C ARG A 488 20.04 -0.01 10.03
N ILE A 489 19.61 -0.37 11.24
CA ILE A 489 18.17 -0.43 11.59
C ILE A 489 17.57 0.98 11.69
N ARG A 490 18.27 1.96 12.28
CA ARG A 490 17.83 3.37 12.27
C ARG A 490 17.87 4.02 10.89
N PHE A 491 18.67 3.52 9.96
CA PHE A 491 18.62 4.04 8.59
C PHE A 491 17.29 3.69 7.93
N ALA A 492 16.74 2.50 8.23
CA ALA A 492 15.37 2.14 7.85
C ALA A 492 14.31 2.97 8.60
N ILE A 493 14.58 3.34 9.87
CA ILE A 493 13.68 4.15 10.71
C ILE A 493 14.28 5.55 10.92
N ASN A 494 14.13 6.40 9.90
CA ASN A 494 14.77 7.71 9.76
C ASN A 494 14.69 8.57 11.04
N LYS A 495 15.76 9.33 11.36
CA LYS A 495 15.73 10.36 12.42
C LYS A 495 14.64 11.42 12.20
N ARG A 496 14.21 11.61 10.94
CA ARG A 496 13.11 12.52 10.57
C ARG A 496 11.72 11.91 10.76
N GLY A 497 11.64 10.62 11.10
CA GLY A 497 10.42 9.81 11.06
C GLY A 497 10.13 9.30 9.66
N ILE A 498 9.50 8.13 9.58
CA ILE A 498 8.92 7.59 8.35
C ILE A 498 7.54 8.23 8.22
N GLU A 499 7.30 8.99 7.14
CA GLU A 499 5.98 9.50 6.85
C GLU A 499 5.05 8.32 6.54
N LEU A 500 3.93 8.24 7.25
CA LEU A 500 2.92 7.24 6.91
C LEU A 500 2.42 7.55 5.48
N PRO A 501 2.25 6.53 4.63
CA PRO A 501 1.78 6.72 3.27
C PRO A 501 0.50 7.56 3.25
N ALA A 502 0.46 8.62 2.43
CA ALA A 502 -0.81 9.24 2.10
C ALA A 502 -1.58 8.26 1.20
N LEU A 503 -2.75 7.81 1.65
CA LEU A 503 -3.62 6.98 0.82
C LEU A 503 -4.51 7.92 0.02
N CYS A 504 -4.22 8.05 -1.27
CA CYS A 504 -5.06 8.74 -2.25
C CYS A 504 -5.34 10.21 -1.84
N GLY A 505 -4.31 10.93 -1.39
CA GLY A 505 -4.42 12.32 -0.92
C GLY A 505 -4.90 12.48 0.53
N VAL A 506 -5.21 11.39 1.23
CA VAL A 506 -5.58 11.41 2.66
C VAL A 506 -4.32 11.35 3.53
N THR A 507 -4.19 12.32 4.45
CA THR A 507 -3.16 12.31 5.49
C THR A 507 -3.74 11.79 6.80
N PHE A 508 -2.99 10.91 7.46
CA PHE A 508 -3.39 10.38 8.76
C PHE A 508 -3.08 11.36 9.87
N ASP A 509 -4.05 11.77 10.67
CA ASP A 509 -3.80 12.67 11.81
C ASP A 509 -4.11 11.99 13.15
N HIS A 510 -3.48 12.45 14.22
CA HIS A 510 -3.65 11.92 15.58
C HIS A 510 -3.41 10.40 15.72
N ALA A 511 -2.60 9.79 14.86
CA ALA A 511 -2.35 8.35 14.89
C ALA A 511 -1.78 7.85 16.24
N SER A 512 -2.28 6.71 16.71
CA SER A 512 -1.87 6.03 17.94
C SER A 512 -1.39 4.61 17.64
N LEU A 513 -0.36 4.17 18.36
CA LEU A 513 0.23 2.85 18.22
C LEU A 513 -0.01 2.02 19.48
N SER A 514 -0.57 0.83 19.32
CA SER A 514 -0.71 -0.18 20.37
C SER A 514 -0.22 -1.54 19.86
N TYR A 515 -0.14 -2.53 20.74
CA TYR A 515 0.33 -3.87 20.41
C TYR A 515 -0.64 -4.91 20.93
N ILE A 516 -0.81 -5.96 20.15
CA ILE A 516 -1.46 -7.20 20.54
C ILE A 516 -0.49 -8.34 20.27
N ASP A 517 -0.84 -9.53 20.72
CA ASP A 517 -0.02 -10.70 20.39
C ASP A 517 -0.06 -10.92 18.87
N HIS A 518 1.13 -11.07 18.29
CA HIS A 518 1.41 -11.20 16.86
C HIS A 518 1.19 -9.96 15.98
N ALA A 519 0.80 -8.80 16.53
CA ALA A 519 0.61 -7.61 15.69
C ALA A 519 0.78 -6.24 16.38
N ALA A 520 1.18 -5.26 15.58
CA ALA A 520 1.14 -3.85 15.91
C ALA A 520 -0.13 -3.22 15.32
N VAL A 521 -0.80 -2.40 16.12
CA VAL A 521 -2.07 -1.76 15.74
C VAL A 521 -1.85 -0.25 15.65
N VAL A 522 -2.12 0.32 14.48
CA VAL A 522 -2.10 1.75 14.20
C VAL A 522 -3.54 2.21 13.99
N ASN A 523 -4.05 3.02 14.90
CA ASN A 523 -5.38 3.62 14.76
C ASN A 523 -5.22 5.12 14.49
N THR A 524 -5.98 5.66 13.53
CA THR A 524 -5.94 7.07 13.13
C THR A 524 -7.31 7.63 12.83
#